data_AF-A0A328B3C8-F1
#
_entry.id   AF-A0A328B3C8-F1
#
_cell.length_a   1.000
_cell.length_b   1.000
_cell.length_c   1.000
_cell.angle_alpha   90.00
_cell.angle_beta   90.00
_cell.angle_gamma   90.00
#
_symmetry.space_group_name_H-M   'P 1'
#
loop_
_entity.id
_entity.type
_entity.pdbx_description
1 polymer ?
#
loop_
_entity_poly.entity_id
_entity_poly.type
_entity_poly.pdbx_seq_one_letter_code
_entity_poly.pdbx_strand_id
1 'polypeptide(L)'
;GGNVTETARRAEIHTSLLYRWRRAALAAPSTLMPAVLIDAPDPSPGRTEGPAIVVEAPGGVRVQVMAGAPAALVTATLRALR
;
A
#
# COMPACT_ATOMS: atom_id res chain seq x y z
N GLY A 1 6.75 -11.20 -9.32
CA GLY A 1 5.78 -12.13 -9.95
C GLY A 1 5.90 -13.50 -9.31
N GLY A 2 4.79 -14.25 -9.16
CA GLY A 2 4.81 -15.59 -8.55
C GLY A 2 5.38 -16.67 -9.48
N ASN A 3 6.10 -17.66 -8.92
CA ASN A 3 6.67 -18.78 -9.67
C ASN A 3 5.61 -19.87 -9.94
N VAL A 4 5.20 -20.00 -11.21
CA VAL A 4 4.16 -20.95 -11.65
C VAL A 4 4.51 -22.40 -11.35
N THR A 5 5.78 -22.78 -11.49
CA THR A 5 6.26 -24.16 -11.25
C THR A 5 6.18 -24.50 -9.76
N GLU A 6 6.56 -23.57 -8.90
CA GLU A 6 6.49 -23.76 -7.44
C GLU A 6 5.04 -23.86 -6.97
N THR A 7 4.16 -22.98 -7.46
CA THR A 7 2.73 -23.04 -7.15
C THR A 7 2.11 -24.37 -7.59
N ALA A 8 2.46 -24.87 -8.78
CA ALA A 8 1.99 -26.15 -9.30
C ALA A 8 2.47 -27.33 -8.44
N ARG A 9 3.75 -27.32 -8.03
CA ARG A 9 4.33 -28.34 -7.14
C ARG A 9 3.62 -28.38 -5.79
N ARG A 10 3.43 -27.23 -5.14
CA ARG A 10 2.77 -27.13 -3.83
C ARG A 10 1.32 -27.61 -3.86
N ALA A 11 0.64 -27.42 -4.98
CA ALA A 11 -0.74 -27.85 -5.19
C ALA A 11 -0.85 -29.26 -5.82
N GLU A 12 0.26 -29.95 -6.07
CA GLU A 12 0.31 -31.29 -6.68
C GLU A 12 -0.42 -31.39 -8.03
N ILE A 13 -0.34 -30.33 -8.84
CA ILE A 13 -0.96 -30.26 -10.16
C ILE A 13 0.08 -30.01 -11.25
N HIS A 14 -0.27 -30.37 -12.49
CA HIS A 14 0.53 -29.98 -13.65
C HIS A 14 0.39 -28.47 -13.93
N THR A 15 1.51 -27.83 -14.30
CA THR A 15 1.53 -26.41 -14.72
C THR A 15 0.59 -26.12 -15.88
N SER A 16 0.34 -27.10 -16.76
CA SER A 16 -0.62 -27.00 -17.87
C SER A 16 -2.06 -26.76 -17.40
N LEU A 17 -2.42 -27.25 -16.21
CA LEU A 17 -3.74 -27.06 -15.60
C LEU A 17 -3.92 -25.62 -15.12
N LEU A 18 -2.88 -25.03 -14.50
CA LEU A 18 -2.87 -23.61 -14.13
C LEU A 18 -3.06 -22.70 -15.34
N TYR A 19 -2.35 -22.96 -16.45
CA TYR A 19 -2.52 -22.18 -17.68
C TYR A 19 -3.91 -22.33 -18.30
N ARG A 20 -4.51 -23.51 -18.20
CA ARG A 20 -5.88 -23.77 -18.68
C ARG A 20 -6.90 -22.99 -17.88
N TRP A 21 -6.83 -23.06 -16.55
CA TRP A 21 -7.72 -22.31 -15.66
C TRP A 21 -7.55 -20.81 -15.81
N ARG A 22 -6.33 -20.31 -15.92
CA ARG A 22 -6.07 -18.89 -16.17
C ARG A 22 -6.76 -18.40 -17.44
N ARG A 23 -6.65 -19.16 -18.54
CA ARG A 23 -7.32 -18.83 -19.80
C ARG A 23 -8.84 -18.85 -19.66
N ALA A 24 -9.39 -19.87 -18.99
CA ALA A 24 -10.82 -19.96 -18.74
C ALA A 24 -11.36 -18.80 -17.88
N ALA A 25 -10.63 -18.42 -16.83
CA ALA A 25 -11.00 -17.33 -15.93
C ALA A 25 -10.99 -15.96 -16.63
N LEU A 26 -10.05 -15.73 -17.56
CA LEU A 26 -9.99 -14.51 -18.35
C LEU A 26 -11.07 -14.43 -19.44
N ALA A 27 -11.55 -15.57 -19.93
CA ALA A 27 -12.60 -15.63 -20.95
C ALA A 27 -14.02 -15.47 -20.39
N ALA A 28 -14.21 -15.76 -19.10
CA ALA A 28 -15.49 -15.59 -18.42
C ALA A 28 -15.71 -14.13 -17.99
N PRO A 29 -16.94 -13.61 -18.04
CA PRO A 29 -17.27 -12.33 -17.40
C PRO A 29 -17.03 -12.49 -15.90
N SER A 30 -15.99 -11.83 -15.41
CA SER A 30 -15.56 -11.92 -14.01
C SER A 30 -15.82 -10.62 -13.28
N THR A 31 -16.15 -10.71 -11.99
CA THR A 31 -16.24 -9.57 -11.08
C THR A 31 -14.87 -9.03 -10.67
N LEU A 32 -13.79 -9.67 -11.14
CA LEU A 32 -12.41 -9.33 -10.83
C LEU A 32 -11.76 -8.68 -12.06
N MET A 33 -11.37 -7.41 -11.93
CA MET A 33 -10.63 -6.70 -12.98
C MET A 33 -9.12 -6.94 -12.82
N PRO A 34 -8.35 -7.12 -13.91
CA PRO A 34 -6.90 -7.22 -13.83
C PRO A 34 -6.30 -5.96 -13.18
N ALA A 35 -5.61 -6.13 -12.06
CA ALA A 35 -4.82 -5.05 -11.46
C ALA A 35 -3.51 -4.92 -12.25
N VAL A 36 -3.36 -3.82 -12.98
CA VAL A 36 -2.11 -3.45 -13.62
C VAL A 36 -1.30 -2.67 -12.59
N LEU A 37 -0.15 -3.21 -12.18
CA LEU A 37 0.81 -2.44 -11.40
C LEU A 37 1.49 -1.47 -12.37
N ILE A 38 1.09 -0.21 -12.29
CA ILE A 38 1.82 0.88 -12.93
C ILE A 38 2.93 1.24 -11.96
N ASP A 39 4.19 1.14 -12.40
CA ASP A 39 5.31 1.66 -11.61
C ASP A 39 5.01 3.12 -11.28
N ALA A 40 4.98 3.43 -9.98
CA ALA A 40 4.76 4.81 -9.55
C ALA A 40 5.86 5.67 -10.20
N PRO A 41 5.51 6.83 -10.77
CA PRO A 41 6.53 7.77 -11.22
C PRO A 41 7.47 8.02 -10.05
N ASP A 42 8.78 7.91 -10.31
CA ASP A 42 9.84 8.21 -9.35
C ASP A 42 9.44 9.50 -8.60
N PRO A 43 9.36 9.50 -7.26
CA PRO A 43 8.95 10.70 -6.54
C PRO A 43 9.92 11.81 -6.90
N SER A 44 9.46 12.78 -7.69
CA SER A 44 10.24 13.96 -8.02
C SER A 44 10.83 14.52 -6.73
N PRO A 45 12.15 14.75 -6.65
CA PRO A 45 12.79 15.33 -5.48
C PRO A 45 12.25 16.77 -5.33
N GLY A 46 11.18 16.93 -4.55
CA GLY A 46 10.45 18.18 -4.46
C GLY A 46 8.95 18.06 -4.22
N ARG A 47 8.35 16.86 -4.19
CA ARG A 47 7.01 16.73 -3.59
C ARG A 47 7.19 16.95 -2.08
N THR A 48 6.86 18.15 -1.60
CA THR A 48 6.71 18.43 -0.18
C THR A 48 5.66 17.45 0.36
N GLU A 49 6.12 16.39 0.99
CA GLU A 49 5.24 15.42 1.64
C GLU A 49 4.41 16.21 2.66
N GLY A 50 3.08 16.07 2.58
CA GLY A 50 2.20 16.64 3.59
C GLY A 50 2.51 16.08 4.98
N PRO A 51 1.91 16.64 6.05
CA PRO A 51 2.11 16.10 7.38
C PRO A 51 1.73 14.61 7.43
N ALA A 52 2.60 13.80 8.01
CA ALA A 52 2.37 12.38 8.23
C ALA A 52 1.23 12.16 9.23
N ILE A 53 1.08 13.07 10.20
CA ILE A 53 -0.01 13.03 11.20
C ILE A 53 -0.55 14.44 11.38
N VAL A 54 -1.87 14.57 11.41
CA VAL A 54 -2.57 15.79 11.82
C VAL A 54 -3.37 15.49 13.09
N VAL A 55 -3.17 16.30 14.13
CA VAL A 55 -3.91 16.20 15.39
C VAL A 55 -4.73 17.47 15.59
N GLU A 56 -6.01 17.31 15.87
CA GLU A 56 -6.92 18.40 16.22
C GLU A 56 -7.28 18.29 17.70
N ALA A 57 -7.06 19.36 18.45
CA ALA A 57 -7.33 19.45 19.88
C ALA A 57 -8.50 20.42 20.15
N PRO A 58 -9.17 20.30 21.33
CA PRO A 58 -10.21 21.23 21.74
C PRO A 58 -9.72 22.69 21.70
N GLY A 59 -10.60 23.62 21.35
CA GLY A 59 -10.23 25.04 21.20
C GLY A 59 -9.61 25.41 19.85
N GLY A 60 -9.63 24.49 18.87
CA GLY A 60 -9.23 24.77 17.49
C GLY A 60 -7.73 24.69 17.24
N VAL A 61 -6.96 24.12 18.17
CA VAL A 61 -5.53 23.92 17.99
C VAL A 61 -5.28 22.75 17.05
N ARG A 62 -4.46 22.98 16.02
CA ARG A 62 -4.07 21.96 15.03
C ARG A 62 -2.56 21.74 15.06
N VAL A 63 -2.14 20.50 15.26
CA VAL A 63 -0.73 20.08 15.21
C VAL A 63 -0.50 19.28 13.94
N GLN A 64 0.55 19.63 13.21
CA GLN A 64 0.99 18.93 12.01
C GLN A 64 2.36 18.30 12.30
N VAL A 65 2.44 16.98 12.16
CA VAL A 65 3.66 16.20 12.41
C VAL A 65 4.21 15.72 11.08
N MET A 66 5.41 16.17 10.75
CA MET A 66 6.13 15.73 9.55
C MET A 66 6.72 14.33 9.76
N ALA A 67 6.93 13.58 8.68
CA ALA A 67 7.45 12.21 8.75
C ALA A 67 8.80 12.10 9.49
N GLY A 68 9.65 13.12 9.41
CA GLY A 68 10.94 13.19 10.10
C GLY A 68 10.91 13.75 11.53
N ALA A 69 9.75 14.03 12.10
CA ALA A 69 9.65 14.66 13.41
C ALA A 69 10.15 13.70 14.53
N PRO A 70 11.07 14.12 15.41
CA PRO A 70 11.50 13.30 16.53
C PRO A 70 10.35 12.98 17.48
N ALA A 71 10.21 11.71 17.87
CA ALA A 71 9.12 11.27 18.75
C ALA A 71 9.07 12.02 20.09
N ALA A 72 10.24 12.39 20.63
CA ALA A 72 10.32 13.18 21.87
C ALA A 72 9.70 14.58 21.73
N LEU A 73 9.91 15.24 20.59
CA LEU A 73 9.31 16.55 20.28
C LEU A 73 7.80 16.42 20.17
N VAL A 74 7.32 15.45 19.38
CA VAL A 74 5.87 15.19 19.21
C VAL A 74 5.20 14.91 20.55
N THR A 75 5.83 14.08 21.39
CA THR A 75 5.29 13.74 22.71
C THR A 75 5.24 14.96 23.63
N ALA A 76 6.29 15.79 23.65
CA ALA A 76 6.32 17.01 24.44
C ALA A 76 5.24 18.00 23.99
N THR A 77 5.09 18.22 22.69
CA THR A 77 4.05 19.09 22.13
C THR A 77 2.65 18.59 22.49
N LEU A 78 2.36 17.30 22.32
CA LEU A 78 1.04 16.74 22.65
C LEU A 78 0.74 16.76 24.16
N ARG A 79 1.76 16.65 25.02
CA ARG A 79 1.59 16.79 26.47
C ARG A 79 1.28 18.22 26.88
N ALA A 80 1.88 19.22 26.21
CA ALA A 80 1.63 20.63 26.49
C ALA A 80 0.23 21.09 26.05
N LEU A 81 -0.47 20.31 25.23
CA LEU A 81 -1.81 20.59 24.72
C LEU A 81 -2.94 19.86 25.47
N ARG A 82 -2.60 19.01 26.43
CA ARG A 82 -3.57 18.43 27.37
C ARG A 82 -3.96 19.46 28.43
#